data_AF-A0A520I8N8-F1
#
_entry.id   AF-A0A520I8N8-F1
#
_cell.length_a   1.000
_cell.length_b   1.000
_cell.length_c   1.000
_cell.angle_alpha   90.00
_cell.angle_beta   90.00
_cell.angle_gamma   90.00
#
_symmetry.space_group_name_H-M   'P 1'
#
loop_
_entity.id
_entity.type
_entity.pdbx_description
1 polymer ?
#
loop_
_entity_poly.entity_id
_entity_poly.type
_entity_poly.pdbx_seq_one_letter_code
_entity_poly.pdbx_strand_id
1 'polypeptide(L)'
;MATVNKNSTTQPTSYSVDYSTEAASSPTHSIKVSCKAAPSDSTYQLFQQTLYTSSTPISTGAKLTLKAKIKTVNLQGEGISMAMGGTKGVNDNYASTFFLESKGKVAITGTNDFKEYTLTFDSFPANTYSFYVLFFFLPKTTGTVYYDDITLSVN
;
A
#
# COMPACT_ATOMS: atom_id res chain seq x y z
N MET A 1 -13.34 -16.35 -1.15
CA MET A 1 -12.28 -15.52 -1.79
C MET A 1 -12.61 -14.06 -1.56
N ALA A 2 -11.82 -13.34 -0.78
CA ALA A 2 -12.00 -11.88 -0.67
C ALA A 2 -11.43 -11.26 -1.94
N THR A 3 -12.31 -10.71 -2.78
CA THR A 3 -11.94 -10.01 -4.01
C THR A 3 -11.23 -8.71 -3.61
N VAL A 4 -9.89 -8.73 -3.58
CA VAL A 4 -9.06 -7.60 -3.13
C VAL A 4 -9.03 -6.45 -4.16
N ASN A 5 -9.67 -6.63 -5.32
CA ASN A 5 -9.76 -5.64 -6.38
C ASN A 5 -11.23 -5.50 -6.82
N LYS A 6 -12.01 -4.65 -6.16
CA LYS A 6 -13.30 -4.20 -6.69
C LYS A 6 -13.15 -2.76 -7.17
N ASN A 7 -13.19 -2.57 -8.48
CA ASN A 7 -13.36 -1.23 -9.06
C ASN A 7 -14.75 -0.72 -8.66
N SER A 8 -14.84 0.54 -8.22
CA SER A 8 -16.14 1.15 -7.90
C SER A 8 -17.03 1.19 -9.14
N THR A 9 -18.22 0.60 -9.06
CA THR A 9 -19.24 0.63 -10.14
C THR A 9 -20.19 1.81 -10.01
N THR A 10 -20.06 2.58 -8.94
CA THR A 10 -20.74 3.87 -8.78
C THR A 10 -19.66 4.96 -8.95
N GLN A 11 -20.00 6.11 -9.53
CA GLN A 11 -19.13 7.29 -9.49
C GLN A 11 -19.45 8.17 -8.25
N PRO A 12 -19.04 7.84 -7.02
CA PRO A 12 -18.97 8.81 -5.93
C PRO A 12 -17.53 9.15 -5.53
N THR A 13 -16.52 8.47 -6.10
CA THR A 13 -15.15 8.56 -5.63
C THR A 13 -14.40 9.69 -6.32
N SER A 14 -14.08 10.73 -5.56
CA SER A 14 -13.25 11.86 -6.01
C SER A 14 -11.76 11.60 -5.76
N TYR A 15 -11.31 10.35 -5.97
CA TYR A 15 -9.88 10.02 -5.92
C TYR A 15 -9.17 10.70 -7.10
N SER A 16 -8.20 11.55 -6.82
CA SER A 16 -7.20 11.98 -7.80
C SER A 16 -5.86 11.36 -7.45
N VAL A 17 -5.10 11.00 -8.47
CA VAL A 17 -3.73 10.49 -8.36
C VAL A 17 -2.85 11.33 -9.24
N ASP A 18 -1.86 11.99 -8.64
CA ASP A 18 -1.00 12.93 -9.35
C ASP A 18 0.48 12.68 -9.00
N TYR A 19 1.35 12.78 -10.00
CA TYR A 19 2.77 12.96 -9.77
C TYR A 19 2.99 14.44 -9.44
N SER A 20 3.32 14.73 -8.18
CA SER A 20 3.18 16.08 -7.61
C SER A 20 4.52 16.68 -7.20
N THR A 21 4.68 17.97 -7.49
CA THR A 21 5.76 18.81 -6.95
C THR A 21 5.33 19.62 -5.72
N GLU A 22 4.08 19.48 -5.26
CA GLU A 22 3.54 20.27 -4.14
C GLU A 22 4.20 19.93 -2.81
N ALA A 23 4.56 18.66 -2.61
CA ALA A 23 5.28 18.17 -1.45
C ALA A 23 6.06 16.91 -1.83
N ALA A 24 7.32 16.83 -1.43
CA ALA A 24 8.16 15.65 -1.58
C ALA A 24 9.12 15.57 -0.39
N SER A 25 9.46 14.35 0.04
CA SER A 25 10.61 14.15 0.93
C SER A 25 11.91 14.03 0.14
N SER A 26 11.84 13.54 -1.10
CA SER A 26 12.91 13.58 -2.07
C SER A 26 12.96 14.97 -2.74
N PRO A 27 13.99 15.31 -3.55
CA PRO A 27 14.22 16.69 -3.95
C PRO A 27 13.13 17.34 -4.82
N THR A 28 12.26 16.56 -5.51
CA THR A 28 11.40 17.15 -6.55
C THR A 28 9.96 16.64 -6.61
N HIS A 29 9.68 15.37 -6.32
CA HIS A 29 8.34 14.83 -6.57
C HIS A 29 7.92 13.73 -5.60
N SER A 30 6.61 13.57 -5.43
CA SER A 30 5.98 12.45 -4.75
C SER A 30 4.71 12.00 -5.49
N ILE A 31 4.14 10.87 -5.07
CA ILE A 31 2.81 10.45 -5.51
C ILE A 31 1.77 11.03 -4.56
N LYS A 32 0.89 11.89 -5.07
CA LYS A 32 -0.22 12.48 -4.34
C LYS A 32 -1.50 11.69 -4.61
N VAL A 33 -2.24 11.40 -3.55
CA VAL A 33 -3.63 10.92 -3.64
C VAL A 33 -4.54 11.81 -2.82
N SER A 34 -5.61 12.29 -3.42
CA SER A 34 -6.62 13.11 -2.73
C SER A 34 -8.00 12.49 -2.87
N CYS A 35 -8.82 12.58 -1.82
CA CYS A 35 -10.23 12.18 -1.84
C CYS A 35 -11.08 13.23 -1.12
N LYS A 36 -12.15 13.71 -1.77
CA LYS A 36 -13.06 14.75 -1.22
C LYS A 36 -14.40 14.20 -0.71
N ALA A 37 -14.79 12.99 -1.09
CA ALA A 37 -16.09 12.40 -0.75
C ALA A 37 -15.90 10.93 -0.33
N ALA A 38 -16.17 10.63 0.94
CA ALA A 38 -16.06 9.25 1.45
C ALA A 38 -16.87 8.85 2.71
N PRO A 39 -17.60 9.68 3.49
CA PRO A 39 -18.05 9.25 4.83
C PRO A 39 -18.82 7.92 4.90
N SER A 40 -19.58 7.58 3.85
CA SER A 40 -20.37 6.34 3.75
C SER A 40 -19.88 5.36 2.68
N ASP A 41 -18.73 5.62 2.05
CA ASP A 41 -18.21 4.81 0.94
C ASP A 41 -17.29 3.68 1.45
N SER A 42 -17.55 2.46 0.97
CA SER A 42 -16.75 1.26 1.24
C SER A 42 -15.60 1.03 0.25
N THR A 43 -15.46 1.88 -0.77
CA THR A 43 -14.40 1.77 -1.78
C THR A 43 -13.06 2.26 -1.24
N TYR A 44 -11.97 1.73 -1.79
CA TYR A 44 -10.59 2.14 -1.50
C TYR A 44 -9.86 2.40 -2.81
N GLN A 45 -8.79 3.19 -2.73
CA GLN A 45 -7.79 3.29 -3.80
C GLN A 45 -6.53 2.56 -3.35
N LEU A 46 -5.81 1.95 -4.29
CA LEU A 46 -4.52 1.33 -3.99
C LEU A 46 -3.47 1.63 -5.05
N PHE A 47 -2.23 1.67 -4.61
CA PHE A 47 -1.07 1.43 -5.45
C PHE A 47 -0.55 0.03 -5.18
N GLN A 48 -0.30 -0.70 -6.26
CA GLN A 48 0.30 -2.02 -6.18
C GLN A 48 1.54 -2.07 -7.07
N GLN A 49 2.60 -2.64 -6.53
CA GLN A 49 3.70 -3.15 -7.34
C GLN A 49 3.80 -4.65 -7.11
N THR A 50 3.79 -5.41 -8.20
CA THR A 50 3.94 -6.87 -8.17
C THR A 50 5.29 -7.26 -8.76
N LEU A 51 5.96 -8.20 -8.11
CA LEU A 51 7.25 -8.74 -8.47
C LEU A 51 7.14 -10.28 -8.52
N TYR A 52 7.87 -10.88 -9.45
CA TYR A 52 7.89 -12.33 -9.63
C TYR A 52 9.21 -12.90 -9.10
N THR A 53 9.15 -14.01 -8.39
CA THR A 53 10.36 -14.62 -7.79
C THR A 53 11.31 -15.22 -8.84
N SER A 54 10.83 -15.42 -10.07
CA SER A 54 11.66 -15.79 -11.22
C SER A 54 12.61 -14.66 -11.67
N SER A 55 12.18 -13.40 -11.57
CA SER A 55 12.98 -12.22 -11.95
C SER A 55 13.65 -11.54 -10.75
N THR A 56 13.08 -11.72 -9.56
CA THR A 56 13.58 -11.14 -8.32
C THR A 56 13.63 -12.24 -7.26
N PRO A 57 14.65 -13.11 -7.28
CA PRO A 57 14.76 -14.23 -6.35
C PRO A 57 14.84 -13.74 -4.90
N ILE A 58 14.03 -14.35 -4.02
CA ILE A 58 14.06 -14.14 -2.57
C ILE A 58 14.16 -15.51 -1.91
N SER A 59 15.16 -15.70 -1.05
CA SER A 59 15.36 -16.95 -0.32
C SER A 59 14.20 -17.21 0.64
N THR A 60 13.82 -18.49 0.77
CA THR A 60 12.89 -18.91 1.83
C THR A 60 13.46 -18.52 3.20
N GLY A 61 12.61 -17.98 4.06
CA GLY A 61 12.99 -17.52 5.39
C GLY A 61 13.63 -16.12 5.44
N ALA A 62 13.87 -15.47 4.30
CA ALA A 62 14.39 -14.11 4.27
C ALA A 62 13.40 -13.11 4.90
N LYS A 63 13.92 -12.05 5.52
CA LYS A 63 13.11 -11.00 6.12
C LYS A 63 12.85 -9.88 5.11
N LEU A 64 11.60 -9.46 5.00
CA LEU A 64 11.22 -8.30 4.18
C LEU A 64 10.98 -7.08 5.06
N THR A 65 11.47 -5.92 4.61
CA THR A 65 11.21 -4.62 5.24
C THR A 65 10.72 -3.65 4.17
N LEU A 66 9.46 -3.24 4.27
CA LEU A 66 8.86 -2.18 3.46
C LEU A 66 8.90 -0.86 4.24
N LYS A 67 9.45 0.17 3.62
CA LYS A 67 9.45 1.54 4.15
C LYS A 67 8.84 2.51 3.15
N ALA A 68 8.23 3.56 3.67
CA ALA A 68 7.79 4.69 2.88
C ALA A 68 7.76 5.95 3.74
N LYS A 69 8.06 7.09 3.14
CA LYS A 69 7.79 8.38 3.74
C LYS A 69 6.41 8.85 3.32
N ILE A 70 5.57 9.13 4.31
CA ILE A 70 4.17 9.48 4.10
C ILE A 70 3.89 10.82 4.77
N LYS A 71 3.35 11.77 4.01
CA LYS A 71 2.78 13.03 4.50
C LYS A 71 1.26 12.95 4.36
N THR A 72 0.52 13.48 5.35
CA THR A 72 -0.94 13.53 5.30
C THR A 72 -1.45 14.96 5.53
N VAL A 73 -2.50 15.35 4.82
CA VAL A 73 -3.14 16.67 4.96
C VAL A 73 -4.63 16.48 5.13
N ASN A 74 -5.13 16.84 6.32
CA ASN A 74 -6.52 16.70 6.72
C ASN A 74 -7.10 15.30 6.42
N LEU A 75 -6.32 14.26 6.69
CA LEU A 75 -6.76 12.89 6.42
C LEU A 75 -7.70 12.40 7.53
N GLN A 76 -8.95 12.12 7.20
CA GLN A 76 -9.97 11.70 8.17
C GLN A 76 -10.54 10.34 7.76
N GLY A 77 -11.05 9.55 8.71
CA GLY A 77 -11.57 8.21 8.44
C GLY A 77 -10.60 7.09 8.82
N GLU A 78 -10.59 6.00 8.04
CA GLU A 78 -9.74 4.84 8.33
C GLU A 78 -8.25 5.08 8.01
N GLY A 79 -7.94 6.04 7.13
CA GLY A 79 -6.58 6.48 6.85
C GLY A 79 -5.86 5.66 5.80
N ILE A 80 -4.55 5.48 5.98
CA ILE A 80 -3.69 4.75 5.04
C ILE A 80 -3.23 3.41 5.65
N SER A 81 -3.14 2.37 4.83
CA SER A 81 -2.52 1.09 5.19
C SER A 81 -1.40 0.75 4.21
N MET A 82 -0.24 0.38 4.73
CA MET A 82 0.82 -0.29 3.97
C MET A 82 0.61 -1.79 4.08
N ALA A 83 0.79 -2.52 2.99
CA ALA A 83 0.67 -3.97 3.01
C ALA A 83 1.70 -4.66 2.10
N MET A 84 2.00 -5.91 2.43
CA MET A 84 2.78 -6.83 1.63
C MET A 84 2.05 -8.16 1.56
N GLY A 85 2.18 -8.85 0.44
CA GLY A 85 1.67 -10.21 0.34
C GLY A 85 2.31 -10.98 -0.78
N GLY A 86 1.98 -12.27 -0.86
CA GLY A 86 2.47 -13.16 -1.88
C GLY A 86 1.42 -14.19 -2.27
N THR A 87 1.62 -14.77 -3.44
CA THR A 87 0.79 -15.83 -4.00
C THR A 87 1.66 -16.95 -4.53
N LYS A 88 1.12 -18.16 -4.49
CA LYS A 88 1.66 -19.33 -5.20
C LYS A 88 1.42 -19.20 -6.72
N GLY A 89 1.94 -20.16 -7.48
CA GLY A 89 1.78 -20.21 -8.93
C GLY A 89 0.39 -20.66 -9.38
N VAL A 90 0.22 -20.75 -10.70
CA VAL A 90 -1.04 -21.13 -11.35
C VAL A 90 -1.58 -22.49 -10.88
N ASN A 91 -0.71 -23.46 -10.60
CA ASN A 91 -1.10 -24.80 -10.14
C ASN A 91 -1.77 -24.81 -8.77
N ASP A 92 -1.55 -23.78 -7.96
CA ASP A 92 -2.18 -23.59 -6.65
C ASP A 92 -3.28 -22.52 -6.70
N ASN A 93 -3.82 -22.21 -7.89
CA ASN A 93 -4.84 -21.18 -8.10
C ASN A 93 -4.47 -19.81 -7.51
N TYR A 94 -3.17 -19.46 -7.52
CA TYR A 94 -2.68 -18.22 -6.92
C TYR A 94 -3.07 -18.03 -5.45
N ALA A 95 -3.19 -19.13 -4.70
CA ALA A 95 -3.45 -19.08 -3.26
C ALA A 95 -2.43 -18.17 -2.55
N SER A 96 -2.91 -17.36 -1.60
CA SER A 96 -2.03 -16.48 -0.83
C SER A 96 -1.00 -17.30 -0.04
N THR A 97 0.27 -16.93 -0.15
CA THR A 97 1.34 -17.47 0.70
C THR A 97 1.49 -16.68 1.99
N PHE A 98 1.27 -15.37 1.92
CA PHE A 98 1.18 -14.48 3.07
C PHE A 98 0.44 -13.19 2.71
N PHE A 99 -0.08 -12.52 3.73
CA PHE A 99 -0.56 -11.14 3.65
C PHE A 99 -0.37 -10.48 5.02
N LEU A 100 0.19 -9.29 5.03
CA LEU A 100 0.43 -8.48 6.22
C LEU A 100 0.13 -7.03 5.88
N GLU A 101 -0.53 -6.33 6.80
CA GLU A 101 -0.76 -4.89 6.67
C GLU A 101 -0.56 -4.12 7.99
N SER A 102 -0.49 -2.80 7.87
CA SER A 102 -0.36 -1.85 8.99
C SER A 102 -1.70 -1.41 9.58
N LYS A 103 -2.82 -1.65 8.89
CA LYS A 103 -4.18 -1.32 9.38
C LYS A 103 -4.41 -1.91 10.77
N GLY A 104 -4.94 -1.08 11.67
CA GLY A 104 -5.20 -1.46 13.07
C GLY A 104 -3.96 -1.59 13.96
N LYS A 105 -2.75 -1.44 13.41
CA LYS A 105 -1.48 -1.48 14.17
C LYS A 105 -0.82 -0.12 14.26
N VAL A 106 -0.86 0.64 13.16
CA VAL A 106 -0.30 1.98 13.08
C VAL A 106 -1.33 2.88 12.40
N ALA A 107 -1.77 3.93 13.11
CA ALA A 107 -2.65 4.93 12.54
C ALA A 107 -1.86 5.88 11.62
N ILE A 108 -2.31 6.02 10.39
CA ILE A 108 -1.80 6.98 9.41
C ILE A 108 -2.97 7.88 9.01
N THR A 109 -3.26 8.87 9.86
CA THR A 109 -4.43 9.76 9.82
C THR A 109 -4.05 11.17 10.25
N GLY A 110 -4.94 12.13 10.05
CA GLY A 110 -4.78 13.54 10.44
C GLY A 110 -3.88 14.33 9.49
N THR A 111 -3.25 15.37 10.02
CA THR A 111 -2.27 16.19 9.31
C THR A 111 -0.90 15.95 9.90
N ASN A 112 0.01 15.38 9.12
CA ASN A 112 1.38 15.09 9.53
C ASN A 112 2.33 15.49 8.41
N ASP A 113 3.50 15.99 8.79
CA ASP A 113 4.59 16.12 7.83
C ASP A 113 5.16 14.75 7.43
N PHE A 114 6.06 14.71 6.45
CA PHE A 114 6.69 13.45 6.03
C PHE A 114 7.31 12.71 7.22
N LYS A 115 6.80 11.50 7.45
CA LYS A 115 7.30 10.55 8.44
C LYS A 115 7.55 9.22 7.78
N GLU A 116 8.65 8.56 8.16
CA GLU A 116 8.92 7.19 7.71
C GLU A 116 8.04 6.19 8.47
N TYR A 117 7.35 5.35 7.73
CA TYR A 117 6.60 4.21 8.23
C TYR A 117 7.28 2.93 7.77
N THR A 118 7.27 1.91 8.63
CA THR A 118 7.95 0.64 8.38
C THR A 118 6.99 -0.53 8.62
N LEU A 119 7.01 -1.51 7.72
CA LEU A 119 6.32 -2.78 7.86
C LEU A 119 7.32 -3.93 7.62
N THR A 120 7.43 -4.85 8.58
CA THR A 120 8.36 -5.99 8.48
C THR A 120 7.62 -7.31 8.41
N PHE A 121 8.13 -8.22 7.59
CA PHE A 121 7.67 -9.61 7.52
C PHE A 121 8.86 -10.55 7.71
N ASP A 122 8.85 -11.36 8.76
CA ASP A 122 10.07 -11.98 9.28
C ASP A 122 10.50 -13.27 8.58
N SER A 123 9.67 -13.88 7.73
CA SER A 123 10.02 -15.17 7.11
C SER A 123 9.32 -15.39 5.77
N PHE A 124 9.99 -15.09 4.66
CA PHE A 124 9.45 -15.25 3.31
C PHE A 124 9.07 -16.72 3.02
N PRO A 125 7.83 -17.04 2.59
CA PRO A 125 7.40 -18.42 2.48
C PRO A 125 7.99 -19.11 1.25
N ALA A 126 8.34 -20.38 1.40
CA ALA A 126 8.69 -21.25 0.27
C ALA A 126 7.56 -21.28 -0.77
N ASN A 127 7.93 -21.56 -2.03
CA ASN A 127 7.00 -21.70 -3.15
C ASN A 127 6.15 -20.44 -3.45
N THR A 128 6.56 -19.26 -2.96
CA THR A 128 5.99 -17.99 -3.39
C THR A 128 6.40 -17.73 -4.84
N TYR A 129 5.41 -17.57 -5.72
CA TYR A 129 5.60 -17.32 -7.15
C TYR A 129 5.68 -15.82 -7.47
N SER A 130 4.83 -15.04 -6.82
CA SER A 130 4.84 -13.58 -6.90
C SER A 130 4.59 -12.97 -5.53
N PHE A 131 5.13 -11.79 -5.33
CA PHE A 131 4.90 -10.97 -4.15
C PHE A 131 4.57 -9.55 -4.57
N TYR A 132 3.93 -8.81 -3.68
CA TYR A 132 3.47 -7.47 -3.94
C TYR A 132 3.58 -6.59 -2.70
N VAL A 133 3.74 -5.30 -2.95
CA VAL A 133 3.57 -4.24 -1.96
C VAL A 133 2.37 -3.39 -2.35
N LEU A 134 1.66 -2.91 -1.33
CA LEU A 134 0.39 -2.20 -1.46
C LEU A 134 0.38 -0.97 -0.55
N PHE A 135 -0.17 0.12 -1.07
CA PHE A 135 -0.55 1.28 -0.28
C PHE A 135 -2.04 1.53 -0.49
N PHE A 136 -2.83 1.32 0.55
CA PHE A 136 -4.26 1.56 0.53
C PHE A 136 -4.58 2.95 1.05
N PHE A 137 -5.34 3.70 0.26
CA PHE A 137 -6.20 4.74 0.77
C PHE A 137 -7.51 4.07 1.21
N LEU A 138 -7.66 3.82 2.52
CA LEU A 138 -8.69 2.94 3.05
C LEU A 138 -10.11 3.49 2.87
N PRO A 139 -11.14 2.64 2.97
CA PRO A 139 -12.53 3.08 2.92
C PRO A 139 -12.86 4.19 3.92
N LYS A 140 -13.90 4.95 3.62
CA LYS A 140 -14.36 6.07 4.46
C LYS A 140 -13.32 7.14 4.74
N THR A 141 -12.25 7.20 3.94
CA THR A 141 -11.16 8.15 4.14
C THR A 141 -11.33 9.37 3.23
N THR A 142 -11.15 10.56 3.78
CA THR A 142 -11.06 11.82 3.03
C THR A 142 -9.73 12.52 3.31
N GLY A 143 -9.36 13.50 2.49
CA GLY A 143 -8.13 14.28 2.65
C GLY A 143 -7.10 13.94 1.58
N THR A 144 -5.84 14.28 1.86
CA THR A 144 -4.73 14.09 0.92
C THR A 144 -3.58 13.34 1.59
N VAL A 145 -2.93 12.47 0.83
CA VAL A 145 -1.69 11.79 1.20
C VAL A 145 -0.64 11.98 0.11
N TYR A 146 0.62 12.07 0.51
CA TYR A 146 1.77 12.03 -0.37
C TYR A 146 2.66 10.86 0.03
N TYR A 147 3.06 10.05 -0.95
CA TYR A 147 3.95 8.90 -0.79
C TYR A 147 5.28 9.19 -1.48
N ASP A 148 6.39 8.98 -0.77
CA ASP A 148 7.73 9.21 -1.29
C ASP A 148 8.74 8.22 -0.68
N ASP A 149 9.91 8.10 -1.31
CA ASP A 149 11.04 7.26 -0.87
C ASP A 149 10.62 5.82 -0.48
N ILE A 150 9.76 5.19 -1.30
CA ILE A 150 9.30 3.82 -1.05
C ILE A 150 10.44 2.84 -1.32
N THR A 151 10.74 1.99 -0.34
CA THR A 151 11.77 0.95 -0.46
C THR A 151 11.27 -0.38 0.08
N LEU A 152 11.60 -1.45 -0.64
CA LEU A 152 11.47 -2.81 -0.16
C LEU A 152 12.85 -3.43 -0.11
N SER A 153 13.25 -3.91 1.07
CA SER A 153 14.56 -4.54 1.29
C SER A 153 14.39 -5.98 1.74
N VAL A 154 15.27 -6.85 1.24
CA VAL A 154 15.45 -8.23 1.70
C VAL A 154 16.63 -8.23 2.67
N ASN A 155 16.44 -8.80 3.86
CA ASN A 155 17.42 -8.85 4.95
C ASN A 155 17.61 -10.28 5.45
#